data_AF-A0A369K7H7-F1
#
_entry.id   AF-A0A369K7H7-F1
#
_cell.length_a   1.000
_cell.length_b   1.000
_cell.length_c   1.000
_cell.angle_alpha   90.00
_cell.angle_beta   90.00
_cell.angle_gamma   90.00
#
_symmetry.space_group_name_H-M   'P 1'
#
loop_
_entity.id
_entity.type
_entity.pdbx_description
1 polymer ?
#
loop_
_entity_poly.entity_id
_entity_poly.type
_entity_poly.pdbx_seq_one_letter_code
_entity_poly.pdbx_strand_id
1 'polypeptide(L)'
;MIEDEPVEDIHELRKDFLHSHGPLRGLLTPKPRTPLPPPALSSLGRSSSMSSYKTTRSQCGPNIDRRGHNERRTDTPSRPPALATRLSDNTPTRNHPPLAARLSGTSSLNSEGVPSLLRTGVLYLPAKETQVRAKLWHIVKGPFASVEDLLLWLIEYGLEFCIAVPESKLPRWTPNPIMEADQTAEKFYNSPQTDLVLTWNRGEEGFMEDYECGIANVLLRPHAWLVVFEGGPLHWIVRRYHGEELISEVMKGPSIQVTVHHSGYLNTQDPRMLRADMLSSTEKNALYGLLAQGKPDMDKTLWPTDAILRDCLDGYTGQWTAECEGLFHSIWAKISAGQCTLCTCSKWNQYIRTSNRLGTANVAPSYIEWDKAWWRILRGYPEIWSDIDLSSLNLKEHFLSH
;
A
#
# COMPACT_ATOMS: atom_id res chain seq x y z
N MET A 1 43.58 -24.78 5.17
CA MET A 1 43.85 -23.33 5.10
C MET A 1 42.52 -22.66 4.84
N ILE A 2 41.93 -22.11 5.89
CA ILE A 2 40.74 -21.26 5.80
C ILE A 2 41.34 -19.86 5.93
N GLU A 3 41.34 -19.11 4.84
CA GLU A 3 41.90 -17.75 4.80
C GLU A 3 40.92 -16.79 5.47
N ASP A 4 41.44 -15.96 6.37
CA ASP A 4 40.76 -14.89 7.11
C ASP A 4 40.34 -13.75 6.16
N GLU A 5 39.25 -13.92 5.40
CA GLU A 5 38.56 -12.81 4.71
C GLU A 5 37.07 -12.65 5.13
N PRO A 6 36.75 -12.11 6.33
CA PRO A 6 35.34 -11.80 6.63
C PRO A 6 35.01 -10.31 6.78
N VAL A 7 35.98 -9.42 7.03
CA VAL A 7 35.66 -8.03 7.43
C VAL A 7 35.53 -7.06 6.25
N GLU A 8 36.30 -7.24 5.16
CA GLU A 8 36.19 -6.37 3.97
C GLU A 8 34.87 -6.56 3.21
N ASP A 9 34.27 -7.76 3.20
CA ASP A 9 33.04 -8.10 2.47
C ASP A 9 31.79 -7.36 3.03
N ILE A 10 31.70 -7.16 4.35
CA ILE A 10 30.58 -6.41 4.97
C ILE A 10 30.65 -4.91 4.62
N HIS A 11 31.86 -4.36 4.49
CA HIS A 11 32.04 -2.97 4.08
C HIS A 11 31.68 -2.75 2.61
N GLU A 12 31.94 -3.72 1.73
CA GLU A 12 31.47 -3.67 0.34
C GLU A 12 29.95 -3.80 0.24
N LEU A 13 29.35 -4.78 0.95
CA LEU A 13 27.88 -4.91 1.04
C LEU A 13 27.22 -3.63 1.56
N ARG A 14 27.84 -2.95 2.53
CA ARG A 14 27.38 -1.66 3.06
C ARG A 14 27.39 -0.58 1.98
N LYS A 15 28.45 -0.51 1.17
CA LYS A 15 28.58 0.48 0.10
C LYS A 15 27.53 0.26 -0.97
N ASP A 16 27.34 -0.98 -1.41
CA ASP A 16 26.36 -1.35 -2.42
C ASP A 16 24.93 -1.10 -1.93
N PHE A 17 24.62 -1.48 -0.68
CA PHE A 17 23.32 -1.25 -0.04
C PHE A 17 22.97 0.23 0.05
N LEU A 18 23.91 1.09 0.47
CA LEU A 18 23.67 2.53 0.60
C LEU A 18 23.41 3.21 -0.75
N HIS A 19 24.01 2.72 -1.83
CA HIS A 19 23.83 3.27 -3.17
C HIS A 19 22.54 2.82 -3.85
N SER A 20 22.03 1.63 -3.54
CA SER A 20 20.88 1.04 -4.22
C SER A 20 19.58 1.05 -3.40
N HIS A 21 19.66 1.07 -2.06
CA HIS A 21 18.51 0.89 -1.16
C HIS A 21 18.49 1.90 0.01
N GLY A 22 19.25 3.00 -0.12
CA GLY A 22 19.37 4.03 0.90
C GLY A 22 18.04 4.74 1.26
N PRO A 23 17.99 5.42 2.43
CA PRO A 23 16.79 6.10 2.94
C PRO A 23 16.12 7.04 1.94
N LEU A 24 14.80 6.88 1.72
CA LEU A 24 13.95 7.81 0.97
C LEU A 24 13.85 9.21 1.62
N ARG A 25 14.17 9.31 2.91
CA ARG A 25 14.15 10.55 3.70
C ARG A 25 15.34 11.44 3.37
N GLY A 26 15.27 12.09 2.20
CA GLY A 26 16.21 13.14 1.79
C GLY A 26 15.75 13.95 0.58
N LEU A 27 14.83 13.42 -0.24
CA LEU A 27 14.43 14.03 -1.51
C LEU A 27 13.04 14.69 -1.49
N LEU A 28 12.26 14.57 -0.41
CA LEU A 28 10.85 14.97 -0.37
C LEU A 28 10.48 15.93 0.78
N THR A 29 11.42 16.70 1.32
CA THR A 29 10.99 17.94 2.01
C THR A 29 10.75 18.99 0.93
N PRO A 30 9.50 19.46 0.70
CA PRO A 30 9.31 20.62 -0.13
C PRO A 30 10.07 21.77 0.52
N LYS A 31 11.08 22.30 -0.20
CA LYS A 31 11.73 23.56 0.16
C LYS A 31 10.60 24.57 0.44
N PRO A 32 10.55 25.21 1.63
CA PRO A 32 9.49 26.14 1.95
C PRO A 32 9.44 27.20 0.84
N ARG A 33 8.32 27.22 0.10
CA ARG A 33 8.10 28.21 -0.95
C ARG A 33 8.03 29.56 -0.27
N THR A 34 8.99 30.42 -0.58
CA THR A 34 8.91 31.84 -0.29
C THR A 34 7.60 32.36 -0.90
N PRO A 35 6.75 33.08 -0.15
CA PRO A 35 5.49 33.59 -0.69
C PRO A 35 5.77 34.52 -1.86
N LEU A 36 5.21 34.19 -3.03
CA LEU A 36 5.22 35.08 -4.18
C LEU A 36 4.32 36.30 -3.88
N PRO A 37 4.74 37.51 -4.28
CA PRO A 37 3.91 38.70 -4.13
C PRO A 37 2.65 38.59 -5.00
N PRO A 38 1.54 39.22 -4.58
CA PRO A 38 0.27 39.17 -5.32
C PRO A 38 0.40 39.83 -6.70
N PRO A 39 -0.30 39.31 -7.72
CA PRO A 39 -0.25 39.87 -9.07
C PRO A 39 -0.97 41.22 -9.10
N ALA A 40 -0.29 42.22 -9.66
CA ALA A 40 -0.88 43.51 -10.00
C ALA A 40 -1.94 43.32 -11.09
N LEU A 41 -3.15 43.83 -10.81
CA LEU A 41 -4.22 43.97 -11.79
C LEU A 41 -3.80 44.98 -12.85
N SER A 42 -3.57 44.51 -14.08
CA SER A 42 -3.58 45.37 -15.26
C SER A 42 -4.55 44.80 -16.30
N SER A 43 -5.70 45.46 -16.38
CA SER A 43 -6.61 45.43 -17.53
C SER A 43 -5.88 45.90 -18.79
N LEU A 44 -6.11 45.22 -19.92
CA LEU A 44 -6.42 45.83 -21.21
C LEU A 44 -6.74 44.72 -22.22
N GLY A 45 -7.89 44.85 -22.87
CA GLY A 45 -8.39 43.88 -23.82
C GLY A 45 -7.63 43.87 -25.14
N ARG A 46 -7.85 42.81 -25.91
CA ARG A 46 -7.85 42.86 -27.38
C ARG A 46 -8.61 41.67 -27.95
N SER A 47 -9.62 42.02 -28.72
CA SER A 47 -10.44 41.24 -29.63
C SER A 47 -9.67 40.75 -30.86
N SER A 48 -9.99 39.55 -31.37
CA SER A 48 -9.98 39.03 -32.77
C SER A 48 -10.05 37.49 -32.70
N SER A 49 -11.13 36.81 -33.11
CA SER A 49 -11.62 36.50 -34.47
C SER A 49 -10.98 35.27 -35.14
N MET A 50 -11.88 34.32 -35.48
CA MET A 50 -11.84 33.27 -36.51
C MET A 50 -10.88 32.08 -36.38
N SER A 51 -11.42 30.86 -36.35
CA SER A 51 -11.53 30.04 -37.57
C SER A 51 -12.33 28.75 -37.32
N SER A 52 -13.28 28.52 -38.21
CA SER A 52 -14.19 27.37 -38.26
C SER A 52 -13.55 26.21 -39.02
N TYR A 53 -13.62 24.99 -38.49
CA TYR A 53 -13.61 23.79 -39.32
C TYR A 53 -14.91 23.03 -39.15
N LYS A 54 -15.67 23.04 -40.26
CA LYS A 54 -16.81 22.17 -40.54
C LYS A 54 -16.29 20.75 -40.76
N THR A 55 -16.92 19.76 -40.13
CA THR A 55 -16.87 18.38 -40.61
C THR A 55 -18.27 17.83 -40.76
N THR A 56 -18.43 17.10 -41.84
CA THR A 56 -19.66 16.76 -42.54
C THR A 56 -20.47 15.67 -41.88
N ARG A 57 -21.77 15.94 -41.81
CA ARG A 57 -22.88 15.04 -41.51
C ARG A 57 -23.08 14.08 -42.68
N SER A 58 -23.09 12.78 -42.42
CA SER A 58 -23.61 11.76 -43.35
C SER A 58 -24.82 11.09 -42.71
N GLN A 59 -25.98 11.24 -43.35
CA GLN A 59 -27.23 10.56 -43.03
C GLN A 59 -27.46 9.46 -44.06
N CYS A 60 -27.82 8.26 -43.60
CA CYS A 60 -28.70 7.33 -44.29
C CYS A 60 -29.39 6.46 -43.22
N GLY A 61 -30.73 6.48 -43.19
CA GLY A 61 -31.58 5.52 -42.45
C GLY A 61 -31.81 4.23 -43.26
N PRO A 62 -32.86 3.41 -43.00
CA PRO A 62 -34.02 3.65 -42.13
C PRO A 62 -34.44 2.51 -41.17
N ASN A 63 -35.32 2.88 -40.23
CA ASN A 63 -36.43 2.17 -39.56
C ASN A 63 -36.39 0.66 -39.32
N ILE A 64 -36.44 0.28 -38.03
CA ILE A 64 -37.30 -0.81 -37.55
C ILE A 64 -38.00 -0.37 -36.25
N ASP A 65 -39.33 -0.46 -36.26
CA ASP A 65 -40.25 -0.31 -35.14
C ASP A 65 -39.96 -1.29 -34.00
N ARG A 66 -40.02 -0.85 -32.73
CA ARG A 66 -40.62 -1.67 -31.67
C ARG A 66 -41.07 -0.90 -30.43
N ARG A 67 -42.26 -1.29 -29.99
CA ARG A 67 -43.12 -0.76 -28.95
C ARG A 67 -42.51 -0.77 -27.54
N GLY A 68 -42.64 0.38 -26.88
CA GLY A 68 -43.33 0.57 -25.59
C GLY A 68 -43.08 -0.39 -24.43
N HIS A 69 -42.43 0.13 -23.38
CA HIS A 69 -42.87 -0.02 -21.98
C HIS A 69 -42.30 1.14 -21.16
N ASN A 70 -43.18 1.99 -20.62
CA ASN A 70 -42.87 3.05 -19.68
C ASN A 70 -42.93 2.48 -18.26
N GLU A 71 -41.81 2.45 -17.55
CA GLU A 71 -41.79 2.38 -16.09
C GLU A 71 -41.14 3.67 -15.55
N ARG A 72 -41.94 4.43 -14.81
CA ARG A 72 -41.51 5.59 -14.02
C ARG A 72 -40.62 5.10 -12.88
N ARG A 73 -39.32 5.39 -12.94
CA ARG A 73 -38.47 5.43 -11.75
C ARG A 73 -38.47 6.84 -11.19
N THR A 74 -38.85 6.93 -9.92
CA THR A 74 -38.70 8.10 -9.05
C THR A 74 -37.24 8.18 -8.61
N ASP A 75 -36.51 9.17 -9.12
CA ASP A 75 -35.17 9.50 -8.66
C ASP A 75 -35.27 10.37 -7.40
N THR A 76 -34.96 9.78 -6.25
CA THR A 76 -34.56 10.52 -5.05
C THR A 76 -33.03 10.56 -4.99
N PRO A 77 -32.39 11.74 -4.94
CA PRO A 77 -30.94 11.83 -4.83
C PRO A 77 -30.50 11.38 -3.43
N SER A 78 -29.83 10.23 -3.37
CA SER A 78 -29.17 9.70 -2.19
C SER A 78 -27.99 10.60 -1.81
N ARG A 79 -28.11 11.24 -0.66
CA ARG A 79 -27.07 12.06 -0.03
C ARG A 79 -25.83 11.19 0.26
N PRO A 80 -24.61 11.58 -0.17
CA PRO A 80 -23.42 10.76 0.04
C PRO A 80 -23.08 10.64 1.54
N PRO A 81 -22.47 9.51 1.98
CA PRO A 81 -22.05 9.32 3.36
C PRO A 81 -20.97 10.34 3.74
N ALA A 82 -21.02 10.82 4.98
CA ALA A 82 -20.17 11.90 5.54
C ALA A 82 -18.64 11.63 5.52
N LEU A 83 -18.21 10.45 5.05
CA LEU A 83 -16.81 10.09 4.85
C LEU A 83 -16.22 10.61 3.54
N ALA A 84 -17.01 10.69 2.46
CA ALA A 84 -16.53 11.21 1.17
C ALA A 84 -16.11 12.70 1.28
N THR A 85 -16.83 13.48 2.09
CA THR A 85 -16.50 14.89 2.36
C THR A 85 -15.23 15.06 3.23
N ARG A 86 -14.83 14.03 3.98
CA ARG A 86 -13.58 14.07 4.77
C ARG A 86 -12.34 13.78 3.91
N LEU A 87 -12.50 13.11 2.76
CA LEU A 87 -11.39 12.78 1.86
C LEU A 87 -10.97 13.97 0.98
N SER A 88 -11.86 14.94 0.69
CA SER A 88 -11.51 16.10 -0.15
C SER A 88 -10.71 17.20 0.56
N ASP A 89 -10.71 17.23 1.89
CA ASP A 89 -10.16 18.35 2.69
C ASP A 89 -8.76 18.09 3.28
N ASN A 90 -8.08 17.00 2.89
CA ASN A 90 -6.75 16.66 3.38
C ASN A 90 -5.64 17.53 2.76
N THR A 91 -5.59 18.80 3.18
CA THR A 91 -4.33 19.57 3.16
C THR A 91 -3.52 19.23 4.42
N PRO A 92 -2.26 18.79 4.30
CA PRO A 92 -1.48 18.29 5.43
C PRO A 92 -0.97 19.47 6.28
N THR A 93 -1.77 19.93 7.23
CA THR A 93 -1.32 20.91 8.25
C THR A 93 -1.66 20.50 9.68
N ARG A 94 -2.11 19.26 9.89
CA ARG A 94 -2.46 18.79 11.23
C ARG A 94 -1.19 18.30 11.95
N ASN A 95 -0.82 19.01 13.02
CA ASN A 95 0.28 18.66 13.93
C ASN A 95 -0.02 17.32 14.60
N HIS A 96 0.35 16.24 13.93
CA HIS A 96 0.25 14.89 14.47
C HIS A 96 1.53 14.54 15.25
N PRO A 97 1.42 13.83 16.38
CA PRO A 97 2.60 13.33 17.07
C PRO A 97 3.39 12.42 16.12
N PRO A 98 4.73 12.39 16.24
CA PRO A 98 5.59 11.56 15.39
C PRO A 98 5.15 10.09 15.47
N LEU A 99 5.28 9.39 14.36
CA LEU A 99 4.76 8.03 14.15
C LEU A 99 5.21 7.05 15.25
N ALA A 100 6.45 7.17 15.71
CA ALA A 100 6.97 6.41 16.85
C ALA A 100 6.14 6.60 18.14
N ALA A 101 5.70 7.81 18.45
CA ALA A 101 4.87 8.09 19.61
C ALA A 101 3.46 7.47 19.49
N ARG A 102 2.97 7.19 18.27
CA ARG A 102 1.68 6.51 18.05
C ARG A 102 1.80 5.01 18.30
N LEU A 103 2.92 4.40 17.91
CA LEU A 103 3.23 3.00 18.21
C LEU A 103 3.49 2.79 19.71
N SER A 104 4.16 3.73 20.37
CA SER A 104 4.40 3.66 21.82
C SER A 104 3.18 4.07 22.67
N GLY A 105 2.28 4.89 22.12
CA GLY A 105 1.07 5.35 22.82
C GLY A 105 0.11 4.20 23.15
N THR A 106 0.02 3.19 22.27
CA THR A 106 -0.70 1.95 22.54
C THR A 106 0.00 1.09 23.59
N SER A 107 1.33 1.17 23.69
CA SER A 107 2.10 0.54 24.78
C SER A 107 1.87 1.19 26.14
N SER A 108 1.38 2.44 26.22
CA SER A 108 1.05 3.10 27.50
C SER A 108 -0.29 2.65 28.10
N LEU A 109 -1.14 1.97 27.32
CA LEU A 109 -2.32 1.24 27.81
C LEU A 109 -1.92 -0.12 28.42
N ASN A 110 -0.79 -0.16 29.13
CA ASN A 110 -0.36 -1.27 29.99
C ASN A 110 -1.23 -1.36 31.26
N SER A 111 -2.55 -1.16 31.15
CA SER A 111 -3.47 -1.69 32.14
C SER A 111 -3.43 -3.21 32.02
N GLU A 112 -3.17 -3.91 33.12
CA GLU A 112 -3.24 -5.38 33.18
C GLU A 112 -4.55 -5.85 32.54
N GLY A 113 -4.47 -6.47 31.35
CA GLY A 113 -5.63 -7.05 30.67
C GLY A 113 -5.84 -6.68 29.20
N VAL A 114 -5.26 -5.60 28.67
CA VAL A 114 -5.40 -5.27 27.24
C VAL A 114 -4.41 -6.11 26.41
N PRO A 115 -4.88 -6.91 25.44
CA PRO A 115 -4.00 -7.66 24.56
C PRO A 115 -3.15 -6.68 23.73
N SER A 116 -1.85 -6.99 23.61
CA SER A 116 -0.91 -6.17 22.85
C SER A 116 -0.31 -6.99 21.73
N LEU A 117 -0.35 -6.45 20.51
CA LEU A 117 0.10 -7.15 19.31
C LEU A 117 1.60 -7.46 19.41
N LEU A 118 2.37 -6.55 20.00
CA LEU A 118 3.81 -6.71 20.26
C LEU A 118 4.13 -7.85 21.25
N ARG A 119 3.18 -8.23 22.11
CA ARG A 119 3.36 -9.31 23.09
C ARG A 119 2.91 -10.68 22.58
N THR A 120 1.95 -10.71 21.65
CA THR A 120 1.32 -11.98 21.21
C THR A 120 1.54 -12.32 19.74
N GLY A 121 1.92 -11.33 18.94
CA GLY A 121 2.11 -11.48 17.50
C GLY A 121 3.43 -12.16 17.16
N VAL A 122 3.42 -12.82 16.01
CA VAL A 122 4.56 -13.48 15.37
C VAL A 122 4.86 -12.69 14.10
N LEU A 123 6.09 -12.21 13.97
CA LEU A 123 6.52 -11.47 12.78
C LEU A 123 6.80 -12.46 11.64
N TYR A 124 6.25 -12.20 10.47
CA TYR A 124 6.57 -12.91 9.24
C TYR A 124 7.10 -11.94 8.20
N LEU A 125 8.22 -12.30 7.58
CA LEU A 125 8.84 -11.54 6.50
C LEU A 125 8.81 -12.39 5.22
N PRO A 126 7.72 -12.33 4.43
CA PRO A 126 7.48 -13.25 3.32
C PRO A 126 8.58 -13.17 2.25
N ALA A 127 9.04 -11.96 1.95
CA ALA A 127 10.10 -11.74 1.00
C ALA A 127 11.47 -11.84 1.68
N LYS A 128 12.32 -12.74 1.16
CA LYS A 128 13.74 -12.84 1.57
C LYS A 128 14.46 -11.50 1.43
N GLU A 129 14.11 -10.72 0.42
CA GLU A 129 14.64 -9.37 0.26
C GLU A 129 14.31 -8.47 1.45
N THR A 130 13.08 -8.48 1.98
CA THR A 130 12.73 -7.71 3.18
C THR A 130 13.61 -8.11 4.36
N GLN A 131 13.85 -9.42 4.54
CA GLN A 131 14.73 -9.94 5.61
C GLN A 131 16.15 -9.40 5.47
N VAL A 132 16.72 -9.50 4.26
CA VAL A 132 18.07 -9.01 3.95
C VAL A 132 18.15 -7.51 4.18
N ARG A 133 17.20 -6.72 3.67
CA ARG A 133 17.19 -5.26 3.80
C ARG A 133 17.06 -4.83 5.26
N ALA A 134 16.19 -5.47 6.04
CA ALA A 134 16.01 -5.17 7.46
C ALA A 134 17.31 -5.45 8.24
N LYS A 135 17.97 -6.59 8.00
CA LYS A 135 19.24 -6.93 8.63
C LYS A 135 20.38 -6.00 8.18
N LEU A 136 20.51 -5.74 6.88
CA LEU A 136 21.53 -4.82 6.38
C LEU A 136 21.35 -3.41 6.95
N TRP A 137 20.11 -2.92 7.01
CA TRP A 137 19.83 -1.64 7.65
C TRP A 137 20.30 -1.62 9.10
N HIS A 138 19.94 -2.64 9.87
CA HIS A 138 20.33 -2.79 11.27
C HIS A 138 21.85 -2.81 11.46
N ILE A 139 22.58 -3.47 10.58
CA ILE A 139 24.04 -3.56 10.64
C ILE A 139 24.68 -2.22 10.25
N VAL A 140 24.18 -1.60 9.17
CA VAL A 140 24.81 -0.44 8.52
C VAL A 140 24.48 0.89 9.20
N LYS A 141 23.23 1.04 9.64
CA LYS A 141 22.70 2.26 10.27
C LYS A 141 22.70 2.19 11.79
N GLY A 142 22.92 1.00 12.35
CA GLY A 142 22.88 0.73 13.77
C GLY A 142 21.61 -0.03 14.17
N PRO A 143 21.65 -0.70 15.32
CA PRO A 143 20.59 -1.60 15.73
C PRO A 143 19.28 -0.83 15.95
N PHE A 144 18.16 -1.46 15.60
CA PHE A 144 16.83 -1.00 15.99
C PHE A 144 16.75 -0.98 17.51
N ALA A 145 16.29 0.13 18.11
CA ALA A 145 16.27 0.24 19.57
C ALA A 145 15.14 -0.60 20.17
N SER A 146 14.05 -0.79 19.42
CA SER A 146 12.93 -1.66 19.79
C SER A 146 12.28 -2.34 18.58
N VAL A 147 11.35 -3.26 18.86
CA VAL A 147 10.55 -3.95 17.83
C VAL A 147 9.64 -2.96 17.10
N GLU A 148 9.10 -1.98 17.83
CA GLU A 148 8.32 -0.88 17.27
C GLU A 148 9.13 -0.08 16.26
N ASP A 149 10.43 0.17 16.49
CA ASP A 149 11.28 0.86 15.53
C ASP A 149 11.48 0.04 14.25
N LEU A 150 11.63 -1.29 14.37
CA LEU A 150 11.70 -2.18 13.21
C LEU A 150 10.39 -2.15 12.41
N LEU A 151 9.24 -2.32 13.07
CA LEU A 151 7.93 -2.31 12.42
C LEU A 151 7.66 -0.96 11.77
N LEU A 152 7.99 0.13 12.46
CA LEU A 152 7.90 1.47 11.92
C LEU A 152 8.73 1.63 10.66
N TRP A 153 9.96 1.14 10.69
CA TRP A 153 10.84 1.19 9.53
C TRP A 153 10.28 0.37 8.37
N LEU A 154 9.76 -0.84 8.59
CA LEU A 154 9.11 -1.63 7.54
C LEU A 154 7.94 -0.87 6.90
N ILE A 155 7.10 -0.23 7.73
CA ILE A 155 5.97 0.59 7.31
C ILE A 155 6.42 1.84 6.55
N GLU A 156 7.37 2.61 7.08
CA GLU A 156 7.84 3.86 6.46
C GLU A 156 8.44 3.60 5.06
N TYR A 157 9.06 2.44 4.88
CA TYR A 157 9.68 2.03 3.62
C TYR A 157 8.76 1.20 2.73
N GLY A 158 7.50 0.98 3.12
CA GLY A 158 6.55 0.18 2.33
C GLY A 158 7.04 -1.24 2.06
N LEU A 159 7.76 -1.84 3.01
CA LEU A 159 8.26 -3.21 2.89
C LEU A 159 7.17 -4.17 3.36
N GLU A 160 7.02 -5.28 2.63
CA GLU A 160 6.01 -6.29 2.93
C GLU A 160 6.40 -7.09 4.18
N PHE A 161 5.48 -7.20 5.13
CA PHE A 161 5.57 -8.08 6.29
C PHE A 161 4.17 -8.55 6.71
N CYS A 162 4.08 -9.43 7.70
CA CYS A 162 2.82 -9.83 8.30
C CYS A 162 3.02 -10.03 9.80
N ILE A 163 1.99 -9.74 10.60
CA ILE A 163 1.97 -10.09 12.01
C ILE A 163 0.81 -11.05 12.23
N ALA A 164 1.13 -12.31 12.49
CA ALA A 164 0.14 -13.34 12.76
C ALA A 164 -0.02 -13.57 14.27
N VAL A 165 -1.19 -14.02 14.70
CA VAL A 165 -1.48 -14.34 16.10
C VAL A 165 -1.80 -15.83 16.20
N PRO A 166 -1.25 -16.56 17.20
CA PRO A 166 -1.64 -17.94 17.47
C PRO A 166 -3.15 -18.07 17.71
N GLU A 167 -3.78 -19.09 17.13
CA GLU A 167 -5.23 -19.31 17.27
C GLU A 167 -5.66 -19.41 18.74
N SER A 168 -4.82 -20.03 19.59
CA SER A 168 -5.04 -20.13 21.04
C SER A 168 -5.05 -18.78 21.77
N LYS A 169 -4.49 -17.72 21.18
CA LYS A 169 -4.45 -16.36 21.75
C LYS A 169 -5.52 -15.44 21.17
N LEU A 170 -6.22 -15.82 20.10
CA LEU A 170 -7.27 -14.99 19.46
C LEU A 170 -8.44 -14.63 20.36
N PRO A 171 -8.94 -15.50 21.27
CA PRO A 171 -10.06 -15.15 22.15
C PRO A 171 -9.83 -13.91 23.03
N ARG A 172 -8.57 -13.49 23.23
CA ARG A 172 -8.23 -12.27 23.97
C ARG A 172 -8.57 -10.99 23.19
N TRP A 173 -8.63 -11.10 21.86
CA TRP A 173 -8.92 -10.01 20.92
C TRP A 173 -10.38 -9.97 20.49
N THR A 174 -11.15 -11.03 20.77
CA THR A 174 -12.57 -11.10 20.45
C THR A 174 -13.35 -10.07 21.26
N PRO A 175 -14.11 -9.16 20.62
CA PRO A 175 -14.98 -8.22 21.33
C PRO A 175 -15.98 -8.96 22.24
N ASN A 176 -16.19 -8.44 23.44
CA ASN A 176 -17.20 -8.98 24.37
C ASN A 176 -18.01 -7.81 24.98
N PRO A 177 -19.32 -7.68 24.66
CA PRO A 177 -20.11 -8.56 23.80
C PRO A 177 -19.79 -8.39 22.31
N ILE A 178 -20.02 -9.45 21.52
CA ILE A 178 -20.03 -9.37 20.05
C ILE A 178 -21.30 -8.64 19.63
N MET A 179 -21.17 -7.53 18.91
CA MET A 179 -22.30 -6.71 18.48
C MET A 179 -23.02 -7.30 17.26
N GLU A 180 -24.22 -6.79 16.93
CA GLU A 180 -24.90 -7.19 15.69
C GLU A 180 -24.09 -6.79 14.44
N ALA A 181 -23.49 -5.60 14.46
CA ALA A 181 -22.61 -5.13 13.39
C ALA A 181 -21.46 -6.11 13.12
N ASP A 182 -20.86 -6.63 14.19
CA ASP A 182 -19.78 -7.61 14.19
C ASP A 182 -20.20 -8.93 13.52
N GLN A 183 -21.41 -9.40 13.81
CA GLN A 183 -21.99 -10.59 13.16
C GLN A 183 -22.28 -10.34 11.69
N THR A 184 -22.84 -9.18 11.34
CA THR A 184 -23.14 -8.84 9.94
C THR A 184 -21.90 -8.58 9.09
N ALA A 185 -20.72 -8.38 9.71
CA ALA A 185 -19.46 -8.21 9.00
C ALA A 185 -19.05 -9.46 8.21
N GLU A 186 -19.59 -10.63 8.56
CA GLU A 186 -19.36 -11.90 7.84
C GLU A 186 -19.55 -11.77 6.32
N LYS A 187 -20.53 -10.95 5.90
CA LYS A 187 -20.84 -10.71 4.49
C LYS A 187 -19.64 -10.17 3.71
N PHE A 188 -18.74 -9.43 4.36
CA PHE A 188 -17.54 -8.91 3.72
C PHE A 188 -16.55 -10.03 3.39
N TYR A 189 -16.61 -11.16 4.08
CA TYR A 189 -15.65 -12.26 3.95
C TYR A 189 -16.19 -13.39 3.08
N ASN A 190 -17.49 -13.66 3.19
CA ASN A 190 -18.11 -14.85 2.60
C ASN A 190 -18.98 -14.56 1.36
N SER A 191 -19.28 -13.29 1.06
CA SER A 191 -20.12 -12.93 -0.10
C SER A 191 -19.31 -12.28 -1.23
N PRO A 192 -19.71 -12.45 -2.50
CA PRO A 192 -19.16 -11.69 -3.61
C PRO A 192 -19.33 -10.19 -3.37
N GLN A 193 -18.23 -9.45 -3.44
CA GLN A 193 -18.17 -8.02 -3.13
C GLN A 193 -18.51 -7.20 -4.38
N THR A 194 -19.77 -7.22 -4.79
CA THR A 194 -20.25 -6.51 -5.99
C THR A 194 -20.18 -4.99 -5.86
N ASP A 195 -20.16 -4.48 -4.62
CA ASP A 195 -19.98 -3.07 -4.24
C ASP A 195 -18.60 -2.51 -4.61
N LEU A 196 -17.63 -3.39 -4.86
CA LEU A 196 -16.25 -3.02 -5.20
C LEU A 196 -15.95 -3.13 -6.70
N VAL A 197 -16.92 -3.56 -7.51
CA VAL A 197 -16.73 -3.70 -8.95
C VAL A 197 -16.91 -2.35 -9.63
N LEU A 198 -15.83 -1.81 -10.16
CA LEU A 198 -15.85 -0.52 -10.86
C LEU A 198 -16.42 -0.65 -12.27
N THR A 199 -17.13 0.39 -12.73
CA THR A 199 -17.72 0.44 -14.08
C THR A 199 -17.40 1.76 -14.77
N TRP A 200 -17.38 1.75 -16.11
CA TRP A 200 -17.10 2.94 -16.93
C TRP A 200 -18.37 3.55 -17.54
N ASN A 201 -19.51 3.44 -16.86
CA ASN A 201 -20.79 3.84 -17.44
C ASN A 201 -20.99 5.36 -17.52
N ARG A 202 -20.31 6.11 -16.64
CA ARG A 202 -20.48 7.56 -16.43
C ARG A 202 -19.29 8.39 -16.93
N GLY A 203 -18.43 7.81 -17.76
CA GLY A 203 -17.19 8.44 -18.19
C GLY A 203 -16.15 8.54 -17.07
N GLU A 204 -15.16 9.42 -17.25
CA GLU A 204 -14.01 9.54 -16.36
C GLU A 204 -14.37 10.10 -14.98
N GLU A 205 -15.16 11.17 -14.92
CA GLU A 205 -15.59 11.79 -13.66
C GLU A 205 -16.38 10.79 -12.80
N GLY A 206 -17.37 10.12 -13.38
CA GLY A 206 -18.15 9.13 -12.65
C GLY A 206 -17.35 7.88 -12.27
N PHE A 207 -16.34 7.49 -13.06
CA PHE A 207 -15.41 6.43 -12.67
C PHE A 207 -14.60 6.84 -11.43
N MET A 208 -14.11 8.07 -11.36
CA MET A 208 -13.35 8.55 -10.21
C MET A 208 -14.21 8.61 -8.95
N GLU A 209 -15.47 9.07 -9.06
CA GLU A 209 -16.43 8.99 -7.95
C GLU A 209 -16.63 7.55 -7.47
N ASP A 210 -16.82 6.61 -8.40
CA ASP A 210 -17.00 5.19 -8.08
C ASP A 210 -15.74 4.60 -7.43
N TYR A 211 -14.57 4.99 -7.91
CA TYR A 211 -13.28 4.56 -7.38
C TYR A 211 -13.03 5.06 -5.96
N GLU A 212 -13.25 6.35 -5.69
CA GLU A 212 -13.12 6.93 -4.36
C GLU A 212 -14.12 6.32 -3.37
N CYS A 213 -15.35 6.08 -3.82
CA CYS A 213 -16.35 5.35 -3.05
C CYS A 213 -15.90 3.92 -2.76
N GLY A 214 -15.32 3.23 -3.75
CA GLY A 214 -14.75 1.89 -3.62
C GLY A 214 -13.63 1.84 -2.58
N ILE A 215 -12.70 2.79 -2.60
CA ILE A 215 -11.64 2.91 -1.58
C ILE A 215 -12.25 3.13 -0.21
N ALA A 216 -13.19 4.07 -0.06
CA ALA A 216 -13.85 4.32 1.21
C ALA A 216 -14.55 3.06 1.75
N ASN A 217 -15.21 2.30 0.88
CA ASN A 217 -15.87 1.04 1.23
C ASN A 217 -14.88 -0.04 1.65
N VAL A 218 -13.71 -0.13 1.00
CA VAL A 218 -12.64 -1.03 1.44
C VAL A 218 -12.14 -0.61 2.83
N LEU A 219 -11.79 0.66 3.02
CA LEU A 219 -11.20 1.17 4.27
C LEU A 219 -12.15 1.15 5.48
N LEU A 220 -13.46 1.10 5.22
CA LEU A 220 -14.47 0.89 6.25
C LEU A 220 -14.49 -0.55 6.80
N ARG A 221 -13.84 -1.50 6.13
CA ARG A 221 -13.82 -2.90 6.57
C ARG A 221 -12.80 -3.08 7.69
N PRO A 222 -13.12 -3.85 8.75
CA PRO A 222 -12.25 -3.97 9.93
C PRO A 222 -10.82 -4.47 9.64
N HIS A 223 -10.64 -5.30 8.62
CA HIS A 223 -9.34 -5.88 8.24
C HIS A 223 -8.56 -5.03 7.23
N ALA A 224 -9.18 -3.99 6.65
CA ALA A 224 -8.56 -3.25 5.56
C ALA A 224 -7.26 -2.55 5.97
N TRP A 225 -7.06 -2.33 7.26
CA TRP A 225 -5.89 -1.65 7.80
C TRP A 225 -4.60 -2.47 7.66
N LEU A 226 -4.71 -3.80 7.48
CA LEU A 226 -3.54 -4.65 7.21
C LEU A 226 -2.93 -4.44 5.82
N VAL A 227 -3.57 -3.64 4.96
CA VAL A 227 -2.94 -3.13 3.75
C VAL A 227 -1.63 -2.38 4.03
N VAL A 228 -1.45 -1.88 5.27
CA VAL A 228 -0.18 -1.32 5.72
C VAL A 228 0.96 -2.34 5.65
N PHE A 229 0.67 -3.60 5.97
CA PHE A 229 1.64 -4.69 6.03
C PHE A 229 1.92 -5.32 4.65
N GLU A 230 0.97 -5.23 3.72
CA GLU A 230 1.16 -5.65 2.31
C GLU A 230 2.33 -4.90 1.63
N GLY A 231 2.69 -3.72 2.14
CA GLY A 231 3.75 -2.90 1.55
C GLY A 231 3.42 -2.46 0.12
N GLY A 232 4.47 -2.04 -0.59
CA GLY A 232 4.44 -1.77 -2.01
C GLY A 232 3.35 -0.77 -2.45
N PRO A 233 2.76 -0.98 -3.65
CA PRO A 233 1.72 -0.12 -4.20
C PRO A 233 0.48 0.05 -3.32
N LEU A 234 -0.02 -1.04 -2.74
CA LEU A 234 -1.28 -1.02 -2.00
C LEU A 234 -1.16 -0.18 -0.72
N HIS A 235 -0.07 -0.41 0.03
CA HIS A 235 0.29 0.41 1.18
C HIS A 235 0.35 1.90 0.80
N TRP A 236 1.02 2.22 -0.31
CA TRP A 236 1.19 3.60 -0.74
C TRP A 236 -0.15 4.26 -1.09
N ILE A 237 -0.98 3.58 -1.89
CA ILE A 237 -2.30 4.07 -2.30
C ILE A 237 -3.14 4.37 -1.06
N VAL A 238 -3.28 3.40 -0.15
CA VAL A 238 -4.15 3.57 1.00
C VAL A 238 -3.67 4.69 1.93
N ARG A 239 -2.35 4.83 2.15
CA ARG A 239 -1.83 5.95 2.96
C ARG A 239 -2.17 7.31 2.40
N ARG A 240 -2.35 7.46 1.08
CA ARG A 240 -2.81 8.73 0.48
C ARG A 240 -4.24 9.07 0.85
N TYR A 241 -5.12 8.08 0.97
CA TYR A 241 -6.53 8.31 1.27
C TYR A 241 -6.80 8.38 2.78
N HIS A 242 -6.21 7.50 3.58
CA HIS A 242 -6.52 7.39 5.01
C HIS A 242 -5.54 8.16 5.91
N GLY A 243 -4.34 8.50 5.42
CA GLY A 243 -3.29 9.09 6.25
C GLY A 243 -2.63 8.12 7.22
N GLU A 244 -1.98 8.66 8.25
CA GLU A 244 -1.16 7.92 9.22
C GLU A 244 -2.00 7.25 10.33
N GLU A 245 -3.28 7.57 10.43
CA GLU A 245 -4.22 6.99 11.41
C GLU A 245 -4.33 5.47 11.23
N LEU A 246 -4.16 4.99 9.99
CA LEU A 246 -4.20 3.58 9.65
C LEU A 246 -3.18 2.74 10.44
N ILE A 247 -2.02 3.34 10.75
CA ILE A 247 -0.95 2.65 11.49
C ILE A 247 -1.33 2.47 12.96
N SER A 248 -1.97 3.46 13.57
CA SER A 248 -2.48 3.28 14.93
C SER A 248 -3.61 2.25 15.00
N GLU A 249 -4.41 2.17 13.94
CA GLU A 249 -5.53 1.22 13.83
C GLU A 249 -5.03 -0.22 13.63
N VAL A 250 -4.06 -0.47 12.74
CA VAL A 250 -3.50 -1.82 12.52
C VAL A 250 -2.78 -2.38 13.76
N MET A 251 -2.22 -1.51 14.60
CA MET A 251 -1.54 -1.92 15.83
C MET A 251 -2.51 -2.28 16.96
N LYS A 252 -3.83 -2.09 16.78
CA LYS A 252 -4.86 -2.57 17.71
C LYS A 252 -5.06 -4.08 17.65
N GLY A 253 -4.36 -4.80 16.77
CA GLY A 253 -4.38 -6.26 16.70
C GLY A 253 -5.28 -6.81 15.59
N PRO A 254 -5.51 -8.14 15.59
CA PRO A 254 -6.27 -8.81 14.55
C PRO A 254 -7.72 -8.34 14.52
N SER A 255 -8.29 -8.25 13.33
CA SER A 255 -9.64 -7.77 13.13
C SER A 255 -10.69 -8.86 13.42
N ILE A 256 -11.96 -8.46 13.39
CA ILE A 256 -13.07 -9.39 13.54
C ILE A 256 -13.11 -10.51 12.47
N GLN A 257 -12.52 -10.26 11.30
CA GLN A 257 -12.36 -11.27 10.25
C GLN A 257 -11.71 -12.53 10.83
N VAL A 258 -10.64 -12.37 11.60
CA VAL A 258 -9.90 -13.47 12.21
C VAL A 258 -10.46 -13.85 13.58
N THR A 259 -10.85 -12.88 14.41
CA THR A 259 -11.17 -13.16 15.84
C THR A 259 -12.55 -13.73 16.09
N VAL A 260 -13.52 -13.49 15.18
CA VAL A 260 -14.90 -14.01 15.30
C VAL A 260 -15.22 -14.92 14.12
N HIS A 261 -14.91 -14.48 12.90
CA HIS A 261 -15.27 -15.21 11.69
C HIS A 261 -14.25 -16.26 11.27
N HIS A 262 -13.11 -16.36 11.99
CA HIS A 262 -12.01 -17.29 11.70
C HIS A 262 -11.62 -17.33 10.21
N SER A 263 -11.80 -16.20 9.54
CA SER A 263 -11.54 -15.97 8.11
C SER A 263 -10.19 -15.26 7.96
N GLY A 264 -9.57 -15.36 6.78
CA GLY A 264 -8.25 -14.79 6.52
C GLY A 264 -7.18 -15.85 6.28
N TYR A 265 -5.91 -15.48 6.50
CA TYR A 265 -4.78 -16.39 6.33
C TYR A 265 -4.64 -17.33 7.53
N LEU A 266 -4.39 -18.60 7.26
CA LEU A 266 -4.10 -19.63 8.26
C LEU A 266 -2.84 -20.40 7.83
N ASN A 267 -1.79 -20.33 8.64
CA ASN A 267 -0.62 -21.17 8.48
C ASN A 267 -0.84 -22.51 9.19
N THR A 268 -1.24 -23.54 8.44
CA THR A 268 -1.45 -24.90 8.96
C THR A 268 -0.15 -25.67 9.20
N GLN A 269 0.97 -25.17 8.70
CA GLN A 269 2.29 -25.79 8.89
C GLN A 269 2.91 -25.41 10.25
N ASP A 270 2.52 -24.27 10.82
CA ASP A 270 2.96 -23.87 12.16
C ASP A 270 2.11 -24.58 13.23
N PRO A 271 2.71 -25.28 14.21
CA PRO A 271 1.99 -25.97 15.28
C PRO A 271 1.08 -25.05 16.11
N ARG A 272 1.34 -23.73 16.13
CA ARG A 272 0.55 -22.72 16.84
C ARG A 272 -0.71 -22.31 16.07
N MET A 273 -0.89 -22.79 14.84
CA MET A 273 -1.99 -22.43 13.93
C MET A 273 -2.09 -20.90 13.79
N LEU A 274 -1.05 -20.29 13.24
CA LEU A 274 -0.95 -18.84 13.15
C LEU A 274 -2.01 -18.28 12.18
N ARG A 275 -2.72 -17.25 12.63
CA ARG A 275 -3.74 -16.56 11.83
C ARG A 275 -3.41 -15.09 11.64
N ALA A 276 -3.69 -14.58 10.45
CA ALA A 276 -3.58 -13.17 10.12
C ALA A 276 -4.76 -12.75 9.24
N ASP A 277 -5.14 -11.50 9.35
CA ASP A 277 -6.13 -10.93 8.45
C ASP A 277 -5.56 -10.87 7.02
N MET A 278 -6.44 -10.81 6.02
CA MET A 278 -6.03 -10.81 4.62
C MET A 278 -7.03 -10.04 3.77
N LEU A 279 -6.52 -9.23 2.86
CA LEU A 279 -7.33 -8.59 1.83
C LEU A 279 -7.71 -9.60 0.73
N SER A 280 -8.98 -9.55 0.32
CA SER A 280 -9.46 -10.30 -0.84
C SER A 280 -8.85 -9.75 -2.14
N SER A 281 -8.77 -10.58 -3.18
CA SER A 281 -8.34 -10.10 -4.50
C SER A 281 -9.24 -8.98 -5.04
N THR A 282 -10.54 -9.01 -4.71
CA THR A 282 -11.49 -7.96 -5.11
C THR A 282 -11.18 -6.63 -4.42
N GLU A 283 -10.79 -6.65 -3.14
CA GLU A 283 -10.36 -5.45 -2.42
C GLU A 283 -9.07 -4.88 -3.01
N LYS A 284 -8.07 -5.73 -3.26
CA LYS A 284 -6.82 -5.31 -3.90
C LYS A 284 -7.10 -4.68 -5.27
N ASN A 285 -7.95 -5.31 -6.07
CA ASN A 285 -8.36 -4.81 -7.39
C ASN A 285 -9.09 -3.47 -7.31
N ALA A 286 -9.97 -3.29 -6.33
CA ALA A 286 -10.66 -2.03 -6.08
C ALA A 286 -9.65 -0.92 -5.72
N LEU A 287 -8.66 -1.21 -4.87
CA LEU A 287 -7.60 -0.25 -4.51
C LEU A 287 -6.75 0.15 -5.72
N TYR A 288 -6.42 -0.79 -6.60
CA TYR A 288 -5.73 -0.50 -7.86
C TYR A 288 -6.57 0.26 -8.91
N GLY A 289 -7.87 0.43 -8.66
CA GLY A 289 -8.80 1.02 -9.63
C GLY A 289 -8.96 0.13 -10.87
N LEU A 290 -9.07 -1.19 -10.67
CA LEU A 290 -9.21 -2.15 -11.75
C LEU A 290 -10.61 -2.06 -12.40
N LEU A 291 -10.62 -1.84 -13.71
CA LEU A 291 -11.76 -1.97 -14.59
C LEU A 291 -11.59 -3.24 -15.45
N ALA A 292 -12.29 -4.31 -15.05
CA ALA A 292 -12.24 -5.58 -15.75
C ALA A 292 -12.95 -5.53 -17.11
N GLN A 293 -12.32 -6.06 -18.16
CA GLN A 293 -12.86 -6.14 -19.52
C GLN A 293 -13.07 -7.59 -20.00
N GLY A 294 -13.07 -8.54 -19.06
CA GLY A 294 -13.27 -9.97 -19.32
C GLY A 294 -12.03 -10.69 -19.89
N LYS A 295 -10.94 -9.97 -20.16
CA LYS A 295 -9.64 -10.54 -20.53
C LYS A 295 -8.52 -9.78 -19.80
N PRO A 296 -7.59 -10.47 -19.13
CA PRO A 296 -6.51 -9.84 -18.36
C PRO A 296 -5.71 -8.77 -19.13
N ASP A 297 -5.42 -9.00 -20.41
CA ASP A 297 -4.63 -8.05 -21.24
C ASP A 297 -5.38 -6.76 -21.58
N MET A 298 -6.71 -6.80 -21.51
CA MET A 298 -7.60 -5.68 -21.80
C MET A 298 -8.05 -4.95 -20.53
N ASP A 299 -7.83 -5.57 -19.37
CA ASP A 299 -8.11 -4.95 -18.09
C ASP A 299 -7.29 -3.66 -17.96
N LYS A 300 -7.94 -2.65 -17.38
CA LYS A 300 -7.32 -1.35 -17.17
C LYS A 300 -7.26 -1.05 -15.69
N THR A 301 -6.17 -0.45 -15.24
CA THR A 301 -6.03 -0.01 -13.86
C THR A 301 -5.69 1.47 -13.80
N LEU A 302 -6.09 2.09 -12.69
CA LEU A 302 -5.72 3.46 -12.36
C LEU A 302 -4.29 3.55 -11.81
N TRP A 303 -3.87 2.51 -11.10
CA TRP A 303 -2.52 2.35 -10.58
C TRP A 303 -1.84 1.13 -11.21
N PRO A 304 -0.53 1.15 -11.46
CA PRO A 304 0.18 -0.06 -11.84
C PRO A 304 0.11 -1.06 -10.68
N THR A 305 -0.27 -2.29 -10.98
CA THR A 305 -0.29 -3.38 -10.00
C THR A 305 1.13 -3.86 -9.71
N ASP A 306 1.32 -4.61 -8.63
CA ASP A 306 2.60 -5.24 -8.32
C ASP A 306 3.14 -6.09 -9.49
N ALA A 307 2.27 -6.86 -10.16
CA ALA A 307 2.63 -7.63 -11.35
C ALA A 307 3.09 -6.73 -12.51
N ILE A 308 2.38 -5.63 -12.78
CA ILE A 308 2.77 -4.67 -13.81
C ILE A 308 4.13 -4.04 -13.50
N LEU A 309 4.40 -3.71 -12.24
CA LEU A 309 5.70 -3.18 -11.83
C LEU A 309 6.80 -4.22 -12.05
N ARG A 310 6.60 -5.49 -11.66
CA ARG A 310 7.60 -6.56 -11.91
C ARG A 310 7.91 -6.75 -13.39
N ASP A 311 6.90 -6.62 -14.24
CA ASP A 311 7.06 -6.82 -15.68
C ASP A 311 7.63 -5.60 -16.43
N CYS A 312 7.42 -4.39 -15.89
CA CYS A 312 7.65 -3.14 -16.63
C CYS A 312 8.67 -2.19 -15.99
N LEU A 313 8.90 -2.29 -14.68
CA LEU A 313 9.85 -1.46 -13.94
C LEU A 313 11.15 -2.24 -13.73
N ASP A 314 12.15 -1.94 -14.56
CA ASP A 314 13.49 -2.53 -14.42
C ASP A 314 14.00 -2.33 -12.99
N GLY A 315 14.47 -3.40 -12.35
CA GLY A 315 14.94 -3.35 -10.97
C GLY A 315 13.87 -3.61 -9.90
N TYR A 316 12.59 -3.70 -10.26
CA TYR A 316 11.53 -3.97 -9.28
C TYR A 316 11.39 -5.45 -8.96
N THR A 317 11.61 -5.79 -7.69
CA THR A 317 11.57 -7.16 -7.15
C THR A 317 10.33 -7.42 -6.28
N GLY A 318 9.37 -6.50 -6.27
CA GLY A 318 8.24 -6.52 -5.34
C GLY A 318 8.45 -5.67 -4.09
N GLN A 319 9.60 -5.01 -3.95
CA GLN A 319 9.85 -4.10 -2.85
C GLN A 319 9.76 -2.66 -3.28
N TRP A 320 9.30 -1.82 -2.37
CA TRP A 320 9.18 -0.39 -2.62
C TRP A 320 10.55 0.28 -2.72
N THR A 321 10.77 1.04 -3.79
CA THR A 321 12.01 1.77 -4.07
C THR A 321 11.76 3.27 -4.28
N ALA A 322 12.83 4.06 -4.43
CA ALA A 322 12.72 5.49 -4.72
C ALA A 322 12.09 5.76 -6.09
N GLU A 323 12.35 4.89 -7.05
CA GLU A 323 11.74 4.92 -8.38
C GLU A 323 10.24 4.67 -8.29
N CYS A 324 9.80 3.70 -7.47
CA CYS A 324 8.38 3.48 -7.17
C CYS A 324 7.75 4.74 -6.57
N GLU A 325 8.39 5.34 -5.57
CA GLU A 325 7.90 6.55 -4.91
C GLU A 325 7.73 7.71 -5.91
N GLY A 326 8.73 7.95 -6.75
CA GLY A 326 8.69 8.98 -7.79
C GLY A 326 7.60 8.72 -8.85
N LEU A 327 7.46 7.47 -9.29
CA LEU A 327 6.44 7.04 -10.24
C LEU A 327 5.03 7.27 -9.68
N PHE A 328 4.76 6.83 -8.46
CA PHE A 328 3.44 6.94 -7.85
C PHE A 328 3.08 8.38 -7.50
N HIS A 329 4.07 9.20 -7.10
CA HIS A 329 3.87 10.64 -6.95
C HIS A 329 3.46 11.31 -8.27
N SER A 330 4.09 10.93 -9.39
CA SER A 330 3.74 11.45 -10.72
C SER A 330 2.32 11.05 -11.14
N ILE A 331 1.94 9.80 -10.89
CA ILE A 331 0.57 9.30 -11.16
C ILE A 331 -0.44 10.07 -10.31
N TRP A 332 -0.17 10.19 -9.00
CA TRP A 332 -1.05 10.91 -8.09
C TRP A 332 -1.24 12.37 -8.44
N ALA A 333 -0.18 13.05 -8.89
CA ALA A 333 -0.27 14.44 -9.34
C ALA A 333 -1.26 14.61 -10.51
N LYS A 334 -1.34 13.62 -11.40
CA LYS A 334 -2.31 13.63 -12.52
C LYS A 334 -3.72 13.33 -12.04
N ILE A 335 -3.88 12.33 -11.17
CA ILE A 335 -5.19 11.99 -10.57
C ILE A 335 -5.75 13.20 -9.82
N SER A 336 -4.92 13.85 -9.00
CA SER A 336 -5.30 15.06 -8.24
C SER A 336 -5.63 16.27 -9.12
N ALA A 337 -5.09 16.30 -10.35
CA ALA A 337 -5.39 17.34 -11.34
C ALA A 337 -6.63 17.02 -12.19
N GLY A 338 -7.34 15.92 -11.91
CA GLY A 338 -8.47 15.45 -12.73
C GLY A 338 -8.05 14.93 -14.11
N GLN A 339 -6.79 14.49 -14.26
CA GLN A 339 -6.25 13.93 -15.49
C GLN A 339 -6.09 12.41 -15.35
N CYS A 340 -7.18 11.72 -15.02
CA CYS A 340 -7.17 10.30 -14.75
C CYS A 340 -7.11 9.51 -16.06
N THR A 341 -6.11 8.65 -16.20
CA THR A 341 -6.04 7.75 -17.36
C THR A 341 -5.95 6.30 -16.91
N LEU A 342 -7.02 5.55 -17.17
CA LEU A 342 -7.00 4.11 -17.06
C LEU A 342 -6.09 3.48 -18.12
N CYS A 343 -5.13 2.70 -17.66
CA CYS A 343 -4.09 2.12 -18.50
C CYS A 343 -4.17 0.60 -18.48
N THR A 344 -4.03 -0.02 -19.66
CA THR A 344 -3.77 -1.46 -19.77
C THR A 344 -2.32 -1.74 -19.39
N CYS A 345 -1.96 -3.01 -19.18
CA CYS A 345 -0.57 -3.42 -18.93
C CYS A 345 0.41 -2.85 -19.97
N SER A 346 0.09 -2.93 -21.27
CA SER A 346 0.96 -2.37 -22.33
C SER A 346 1.12 -0.85 -22.25
N LYS A 347 0.05 -0.12 -21.86
CA LYS A 347 0.13 1.33 -21.67
C LYS A 347 0.94 1.69 -20.43
N TRP A 348 0.81 0.93 -19.34
CA TRP A 348 1.68 1.09 -18.18
C TRP A 348 3.13 0.84 -18.51
N ASN A 349 3.44 -0.19 -19.30
CA ASN A 349 4.80 -0.45 -19.76
C ASN A 349 5.38 0.76 -20.52
N GLN A 350 4.63 1.30 -21.48
CA GLN A 350 5.04 2.51 -22.20
C GLN A 350 5.21 3.71 -21.26
N TYR A 351 4.30 3.88 -20.29
CA TYR A 351 4.34 4.96 -19.32
C TYR A 351 5.57 4.89 -18.40
N ILE A 352 5.85 3.71 -17.85
CA ILE A 352 6.96 3.45 -16.95
C ILE A 352 8.28 3.64 -17.70
N ARG A 353 8.44 3.08 -18.90
CA ARG A 353 9.65 3.28 -19.72
C ARG A 353 9.92 4.73 -20.11
N THR A 354 8.87 5.52 -20.35
CA THR A 354 9.03 6.95 -20.67
C THR A 354 9.35 7.78 -19.43
N SER A 355 8.80 7.41 -18.27
CA SER A 355 9.05 8.06 -16.99
C SER A 355 10.43 7.70 -16.39
N ASN A 356 10.90 6.48 -16.59
CA ASN A 356 12.18 5.96 -16.09
C ASN A 356 13.42 6.43 -16.86
N ARG A 357 13.29 7.35 -17.82
CA ARG A 357 14.44 7.89 -18.55
C ARG A 357 15.44 8.66 -17.66
N LEU A 358 15.12 8.87 -16.39
CA LEU A 358 15.89 9.69 -15.45
C LEU A 358 16.82 8.89 -14.53
N GLY A 359 16.84 7.56 -14.58
CA GLY A 359 17.77 6.74 -13.80
C GLY A 359 18.23 5.51 -14.56
N THR A 360 19.53 5.24 -14.56
CA THR A 360 20.04 3.89 -14.81
C THR A 360 19.54 3.02 -13.67
N ALA A 361 18.41 2.34 -13.86
CA ALA A 361 17.96 1.33 -12.92
C ALA A 361 19.08 0.30 -12.81
N ASN A 362 19.64 0.16 -11.60
CA ASN A 362 20.54 -0.95 -11.34
C ASN A 362 19.75 -2.24 -11.58
N VAL A 363 20.38 -3.22 -12.22
CA VAL A 363 19.78 -4.55 -12.39
C VAL A 363 19.37 -5.04 -10.99
N ALA A 364 18.09 -5.37 -10.83
CA ALA A 364 17.58 -5.96 -9.60
C ALA A 364 18.45 -7.15 -9.21
N PRO A 365 18.88 -7.26 -7.93
CA PRO A 365 19.49 -8.50 -7.49
C PRO A 365 18.52 -9.65 -7.72
N SER A 366 19.00 -10.68 -8.39
CA SER A 366 18.30 -11.94 -8.58
C SER A 366 18.04 -12.61 -7.23
N TYR A 367 17.09 -13.54 -7.20
CA TYR A 367 16.83 -14.35 -6.01
C TYR A 367 18.10 -15.04 -5.47
N ILE A 368 18.98 -15.49 -6.37
CA ILE A 368 20.26 -16.14 -5.99
C ILE A 368 21.21 -15.13 -5.33
N GLU A 369 21.24 -13.88 -5.79
CA GLU A 369 22.05 -12.84 -5.17
C GLU A 369 21.51 -12.46 -3.79
N TRP A 370 20.18 -12.36 -3.64
CA TRP A 370 19.56 -12.18 -2.32
C TRP A 370 19.84 -13.35 -1.38
N ASP A 371 19.81 -14.58 -1.88
CA ASP A 371 20.15 -15.77 -1.08
C ASP A 371 21.62 -15.77 -0.64
N LYS A 372 22.54 -15.45 -1.55
CA LYS A 372 23.96 -15.27 -1.22
C LYS A 372 24.17 -14.19 -0.17
N ALA A 373 23.53 -13.02 -0.33
CA ALA A 373 23.61 -11.92 0.62
C ALA A 373 23.06 -12.35 2.00
N TRP A 374 21.92 -13.05 2.01
CA TRP A 374 21.32 -13.58 3.22
C TRP A 374 22.27 -14.51 3.97
N TRP A 375 22.87 -15.49 3.29
CA TRP A 375 23.81 -16.41 3.92
C TRP A 375 25.09 -15.73 4.41
N ARG A 376 25.58 -14.71 3.70
CA ARG A 376 26.72 -13.91 4.18
C ARG A 376 26.37 -13.17 5.47
N ILE A 377 25.21 -12.53 5.52
CA ILE A 377 24.71 -11.84 6.72
C ILE A 377 24.58 -12.83 7.89
N LEU A 378 23.94 -13.98 7.66
CA LEU A 378 23.72 -14.98 8.72
C LEU A 378 25.00 -15.56 9.32
N ARG A 379 26.14 -15.53 8.62
CA ARG A 379 27.42 -15.96 9.20
C ARG A 379 27.90 -15.03 10.32
N GLY A 380 27.65 -13.71 10.20
CA GLY A 380 28.00 -12.73 11.22
C GLY A 380 26.86 -12.40 12.19
N TYR A 381 25.62 -12.60 11.75
CA TYR A 381 24.37 -12.25 12.43
C TYR A 381 23.34 -13.38 12.27
N PRO A 382 23.51 -14.52 12.99
CA PRO A 382 22.70 -15.74 12.83
C PRO A 382 21.22 -15.64 13.22
N GLU A 383 20.79 -14.63 13.99
CA GLU A 383 19.41 -14.50 14.46
C GLU A 383 18.46 -14.27 13.29
N ILE A 384 17.50 -15.17 13.07
CA ILE A 384 16.49 -15.03 12.03
C ILE A 384 15.30 -14.26 12.61
N TRP A 385 14.83 -13.19 11.96
CA TRP A 385 13.72 -12.38 12.50
C TRP A 385 12.33 -12.78 12.01
N SER A 386 12.24 -13.67 11.02
CA SER A 386 10.96 -14.23 10.56
C SER A 386 10.54 -15.40 11.45
N ASP A 387 9.22 -15.56 11.60
CA ASP A 387 8.56 -16.65 12.33
C ASP A 387 8.80 -16.66 13.85
N ILE A 388 9.32 -15.54 14.38
CA ILE A 388 9.59 -15.33 15.80
C ILE A 388 8.50 -14.48 16.46
N ASP A 389 8.15 -14.83 17.71
CA ASP A 389 7.29 -14.00 18.54
C ASP A 389 7.89 -12.60 18.70
N LEU A 390 7.12 -11.54 18.45
CA LEU A 390 7.58 -10.15 18.56
C LEU A 390 8.20 -9.84 19.93
N SER A 391 7.67 -10.44 21.01
CA SER A 391 8.20 -10.28 22.37
C SER A 391 9.57 -10.93 22.60
N SER A 392 9.94 -11.88 21.74
CA SER A 392 11.17 -12.66 21.83
C SER A 392 12.22 -12.21 20.81
N LEU A 393 11.92 -11.19 20.00
CA LEU A 393 12.80 -10.72 18.93
C LEU A 393 14.05 -10.07 19.52
N ASN A 394 15.21 -10.68 19.26
CA ASN A 394 16.50 -10.16 19.70
C ASN A 394 17.07 -9.15 18.66
N LEU A 395 16.97 -7.86 18.99
CA LEU A 395 17.54 -6.76 18.20
C LEU A 395 18.90 -6.28 18.73
N LYS A 396 19.46 -6.94 19.75
CA LYS A 396 20.79 -6.59 20.32
C LYS A 396 21.83 -7.65 19.96
N GLU A 397 21.63 -8.28 18.81
CA GLU A 397 22.55 -9.28 18.30
C GLU A 397 23.96 -8.69 18.14
N HIS A 398 24.96 -9.40 18.66
CA HIS A 398 26.36 -9.03 18.52
C HIS A 398 26.95 -9.69 17.28
N PHE A 399 27.83 -8.96 16.59
CA PHE A 399 28.61 -9.51 15.48
C PHE A 399 29.47 -10.69 15.97
N LEU A 400 29.29 -11.85 15.35
CA LEU A 400 30.15 -13.00 15.57
C LEU A 400 31.37 -12.89 14.64
N SER A 401 32.52 -12.53 15.20
CA SER A 401 33.80 -12.69 14.50
C SER A 401 34.16 -14.18 14.51
N HIS A 402 34.03 -14.84 13.37
CA HIS A 402 34.55 -16.19 13.16
C HIS A 402 35.97 -16.14 12.62
#